data_AF-A0A3P6TNR6-F1
#
_entry.id   AF-A0A3P6TNR6-F1
#
_cell.length_a   1.000
_cell.length_b   1.000
_cell.length_c   1.000
_cell.angle_alpha   90.00
_cell.angle_beta   90.00
_cell.angle_gamma   90.00
#
_symmetry.space_group_name_H-M   'P 1'
#
loop_
_entity.id
_entity.type
_entity.pdbx_description
1 polymer ?
#
loop_
_entity_poly.entity_id
_entity_poly.type
_entity_poly.pdbx_seq_one_letter_code
_entity_poly.pdbx_strand_id
1 'polypeptide(L)' 'MTTVGYGDYYPETLLGKLIASCASISGVLVLAFPITMIVENFSRNYDSEKNDLKRSQKRRRRMAKTYN' A
#
# COMPACT_ATOMS: atom_id res chain seq x y z
N MET A 1 6.77 -5.81 13.45
CA MET A 1 5.65 -5.92 14.40
C MET A 1 4.37 -5.70 13.63
N THR A 2 3.38 -6.59 13.71
CA THR A 2 2.08 -6.44 13.00
C THR A 2 0.99 -5.81 13.87
N THR A 3 1.37 -5.30 15.05
CA THR A 3 0.52 -4.59 16.02
C THR A 3 -0.74 -5.33 16.49
N VAL A 4 -0.84 -6.65 16.29
CA VAL A 4 -2.00 -7.44 16.75
C VAL A 4 -2.02 -7.56 18.27
N GLY A 5 -0.90 -7.98 18.87
CA GLY A 5 -0.73 -7.99 20.33
C GLY A 5 -1.74 -8.86 21.07
N TYR A 6 -1.81 -10.15 20.73
CA TYR A 6 -2.72 -11.10 21.39
C TYR A 6 -2.57 -11.13 22.93
N GLY A 7 -1.38 -10.82 23.45
CA GLY A 7 -1.14 -10.67 24.88
C GLY A 7 -0.93 -11.99 25.64
N ASP A 8 -0.87 -13.10 24.91
CA ASP A 8 -0.47 -14.42 25.41
C ASP A 8 1.02 -14.48 25.79
N TYR A 9 1.87 -13.74 25.08
CA TYR A 9 3.27 -13.55 25.42
C TYR A 9 3.61 -12.07 25.57
N TYR A 10 4.10 -11.66 26.74
CA TYR A 10 4.50 -10.29 27.03
C TYR A 10 5.69 -10.21 27.99
N PRO A 11 6.55 -9.18 27.88
CA PRO A 11 7.66 -9.01 28.81
C PRO A 11 7.18 -8.46 30.15
N GLU A 12 7.58 -9.11 31.25
CA GLU A 12 7.24 -8.66 32.60
C GLU A 12 8.25 -7.64 33.16
N THR A 13 9.53 -7.79 32.80
CA THR A 13 10.61 -6.93 33.30
C THR A 13 10.62 -5.56 32.64
N LEU A 14 11.07 -4.53 33.38
CA LEU A 14 11.16 -3.16 32.88
C LEU A 14 12.05 -3.06 31.63
N LEU A 15 13.20 -3.73 31.65
CA LEU A 15 14.11 -3.76 30.50
C LEU A 15 13.47 -4.47 29.29
N GLY A 16 12.76 -5.58 29.53
CA GLY A 16 12.04 -6.30 28.47
C GLY A 16 10.97 -5.43 27.81
N LYS A 17 10.23 -4.63 28.59
CA LYS A 17 9.24 -3.67 28.08
C LYS A 17 9.87 -2.58 27.22
N LEU A 18 11.02 -2.04 27.63
CA LEU A 18 11.75 -1.05 26.83
C LEU A 18 12.22 -1.64 25.50
N ILE A 19 12.86 -2.80 25.52
CA ILE A 19 13.32 -3.48 24.30
C ILE A 19 12.13 -3.80 23.38
N ALA A 20 11.05 -4.31 23.94
CA ALA A 20 9.83 -4.61 23.18
C ALA A 20 9.24 -3.35 22.55
N SER A 21 9.22 -2.21 23.24
CA SER A 21 8.76 -0.94 22.66
C SER A 21 9.64 -0.48 21.48
N CYS A 22 10.96 -0.52 21.64
CA CYS A 22 11.90 -0.18 20.58
C CYS A 22 11.77 -1.11 19.37
N ALA A 23 11.67 -2.42 19.61
CA ALA A 23 11.47 -3.43 18.57
C ALA A 23 10.11 -3.30 17.86
N SER A 24 9.08 -2.85 18.58
CA SER A 24 7.75 -2.60 18.02
C SER A 24 7.80 -1.45 17.01
N ILE A 25 8.42 -0.33 17.41
CA ILE A 25 8.57 0.87 16.58
C ILE A 25 9.43 0.54 15.36
N SER A 26 10.60 -0.07 15.56
CA SER A 26 11.49 -0.44 14.45
C SER A 26 10.81 -1.40 13.49
N GLY A 27 10.08 -2.38 14.00
CA GLY A 27 9.35 -3.36 13.21
C GLY A 27 8.21 -2.77 12.39
N VAL A 28 7.63 -1.63 12.78
CA VAL A 28 6.63 -0.92 11.96
C VAL A 28 7.32 -0.12 10.86
N LEU A 29 8.41 0.58 11.18
CA LEU A 29 9.18 1.36 10.20
C LEU A 29 9.72 0.48 9.07
N VAL A 30 10.23 -0.71 9.39
CA VAL A 30 10.73 -1.67 8.41
C VAL A 30 9.62 -2.17 7.48
N LEU A 31 8.41 -2.37 7.99
CA LEU A 31 7.28 -2.84 7.18
C LEU A 31 6.65 -1.73 6.33
N ALA A 32 6.75 -0.47 6.75
CA ALA A 32 6.19 0.67 6.02
C ALA A 32 6.79 0.81 4.60
N PHE A 33 8.10 0.58 4.46
CA PHE A 33 8.80 0.70 3.18
C PHE A 33 8.30 -0.27 2.09
N PRO A 34 8.31 -1.61 2.29
CA PRO A 34 7.83 -2.54 1.27
C PRO A 34 6.34 -2.40 0.99
N ILE A 35 5.52 -2.08 2.00
CA ILE A 35 4.07 -1.87 1.79
C ILE A 35 3.84 -0.67 0.86
N THR A 36 4.52 0.45 1.11
CA THR A 36 4.39 1.66 0.29
C THR A 36 4.81 1.38 -1.15
N MET A 37 5.93 0.69 -1.35
CA MET A 37 6.41 0.30 -2.68
C MET A 37 5.37 -0.55 -3.45
N ILE A 38 4.74 -1.51 -2.77
CA ILE A 38 3.72 -2.37 -3.37
C ILE A 38 2.50 -1.54 -3.77
N VAL A 39 2.01 -0.67 -2.89
CA VAL A 39 0.84 0.19 -3.15
C VAL A 39 1.09 1.12 -4.34
N GLU A 40 2.25 1.74 -4.41
CA GLU A 40 2.61 2.63 -5.52
C GLU A 40 2.65 1.89 -6.86
N ASN A 41 3.17 0.66 -6.89
CA ASN A 41 3.17 -0.15 -8.09
C ASN A 41 1.75 -0.50 -8.56
N PHE A 42 0.89 -0.93 -7.64
CA PHE A 42 -0.52 -1.19 -7.95
C PHE A 42 -1.24 0.07 -8.43
N SER A 43 -1.02 1.22 -7.78
CA SER A 43 -1.61 2.49 -8.19
C SER A 43 -1.19 2.88 -9.61
N ARG A 44 0.10 2.77 -9.94
CA ARG A 44 0.63 3.07 -11.27
C ARG A 44 0.02 2.17 -12.34
N ASN A 45 -0.10 0.87 -12.07
CA ASN A 45 -0.69 -0.08 -13.01
C ASN A 45 -2.19 0.22 -13.23
N TYR A 46 -2.92 0.48 -12.15
CA TYR A 46 -4.34 0.82 -12.20
C TYR A 46 -4.62 2.13 -12.94
N ASP A 47 -3.81 3.17 -12.71
CA ASP A 47 -3.95 4.45 -13.40
C ASP A 47 -3.64 4.32 -14.90
N SER A 48 -2.65 3.50 -15.26
CA SER A 48 -2.31 3.23 -16.66
C SER A 48 -3.47 2.57 -17.39
N GLU A 49 -4.04 1.51 -16.82
CA GLU A 49 -5.21 0.82 -17.38
C GLU A 49 -6.42 1.77 -17.53
N LYS A 50 -6.71 2.55 -16.49
CA LYS A 50 -7.80 3.54 -16.50
C LYS A 50 -7.60 4.60 -17.59
N ASN A 51 -6.37 5.04 -17.80
CA ASN A 51 -6.05 6.03 -18.83
C ASN A 51 -6.19 5.45 -20.24
N ASP A 52 -5.82 4.19 -20.45
CA ASP A 52 -5.98 3.50 -21.73
C ASP A 52 -7.45 3.28 -22.07
N LEU A 53 -8.27 2.90 -21.08
CA LEU A 53 -9.72 2.84 -21.22
C LEU A 53 -10.31 4.21 -21.60
N LYS A 54 -9.92 5.29 -20.92
CA LYS A 54 -10.36 6.65 -21.26
C LYS A 54 -9.94 7.07 -22.67
N ARG A 55 -8.71 6.73 -23.08
CA ARG A 55 -8.18 7.03 -24.43
C ARG A 55 -8.95 6.27 -25.50
N SER A 56 -9.23 4.98 -25.30
CA SER A 56 -10.00 4.16 -26.24
C SER A 56 -11.44 4.69 -26.39
N GLN A 57 -12.09 5.07 -25.28
CA GLN A 57 -13.42 5.70 -25.32
C GLN A 57 -13.41 7.04 -26.04
N LYS A 58 -12.42 7.91 -25.78
CA LYS A 58 -12.29 9.20 -26.47
C LYS A 58 -12.04 9.02 -27.97
N ARG A 59 -11.22 8.04 -28.37
CA ARG A 59 -11.01 7.68 -29.79
C ARG A 59 -12.31 7.18 -30.45
N ARG A 60 -13.05 6.28 -29.79
CA ARG A 60 -14.36 5.81 -30.27
C ARG A 60 -15.36 6.96 -30.46
N ARG A 61 -15.45 7.88 -29.49
CA ARG A 61 -16.31 9.07 -29.58
C ARG A 61 -15.92 10.01 -30.72
N ARG A 62 -14.61 10.16 -31.01
CA ARG A 62 -14.14 10.97 -32.14
C ARG A 62 -14.51 10.33 -33.47
N MET A 63 -14.30 9.02 -33.63
CA MET A 63 -14.68 8.32 -34.84
C MET A 63 -16.20 8.39 -35.09
N ALA A 64 -17.03 8.21 -34.07
CA ALA A 64 -18.49 8.31 -34.22
C ALA A 64 -18.97 9.70 -34.69
N LYS A 65 -18.21 10.78 -34.39
CA LYS A 65 -18.53 12.14 -34.86
C LYS A 65 -18.06 12.45 -36.27
N THR A 66 -17.11 11.69 -36.82
CA THR A 66 -16.56 11.92 -38.16
C THR A 66 -17.39 11.22 -39.26
N TYR A 67 -18.24 10.26 -38.89
CA TYR A 67 -19.12 9.51 -39.81
C TYR A 67 -20.54 10.09 -39.94
N ASN A 68 -20.79 11.27 -39.37
CA ASN A 68 -22.07 11.97 -39.39
C ASN A 68 -21.85 13.44 -39.73
#